data_AF-A0A6A3ZNB0-F1
#
_entry.id   AF-A0A6A3ZNB0-F1
#
_cell.length_a   1.000
_cell.length_b   1.000
_cell.length_c   1.000
_cell.angle_alpha   90.00
_cell.angle_beta   90.00
_cell.angle_gamma   90.00
#
_symmetry.space_group_name_H-M   'P 1'
#
loop_
_entity.id
_entity.type
_entity.pdbx_description
1 polymer ?
#
loop_
_entity_poly.entity_id
_entity_poly.type
_entity_poly.pdbx_seq_one_letter_code
_entity_poly.pdbx_strand_id
1 'polypeptide(L)'
;MWRLLEQAAKNASANASGYVNSVHEKAQSLATAVQDEAATLLHSAMGATRVGPVDEILYEELADFKDFSSFFSAEEHTHEIARAVDEDAQIRELHDALVPLELSYDEFWCRYFFRQQQAETMEQQRALEETKRPPEDEDEDEDTDSVDEQEDALAGDLEHQPEQQQLLAGQKREEAPGGEDQEGVWLLRAARDAERRAATQWRQKARDLHHQLQEAKQSYDEKEKTTLKEWEEQLQTLCDTYETKMAAATMQVDEARAAGYDEGVRESQAIVESVQQKAEEDMTRLRMEIAEGRGAALDDERVAALTKEKEELQKTLQAARGRLAEMEKREREAAPHEDKAGAAALADMTKEKDLWRMRALKMKKLKDLVQAELTTLRQQRDADAAAASKSADSTQAAGSDDHIKLQARMNELQAQLANALAGAESRARESYEKGIEAGKADAEQRAKQERDQAFQEGYTKAKTEAKCEMGVLRAELGMFRAFHESAAHCADHVGGDTEGLLDDSLDDISLADGQPLCSPTSSISIFTDNGKNDFSSAEIPKSTDDWGEW
;
A
#
# COMPACT_ATOMS: atom_id res chain seq x y z
N MET A 1 22.25 48.77 -37.06
CA MET A 1 21.30 48.64 -35.94
C MET A 1 20.40 47.43 -36.06
N TRP A 2 19.60 47.26 -37.13
CA TRP A 2 18.65 46.14 -37.27
C TRP A 2 19.30 44.73 -37.22
N ARG A 3 20.46 44.51 -37.87
CA ARG A 3 21.20 43.24 -37.77
C ARG A 3 21.68 42.91 -36.35
N LEU A 4 22.02 43.93 -35.55
CA LEU A 4 22.42 43.75 -34.15
C LEU A 4 21.23 43.35 -33.28
N LEU A 5 20.05 43.93 -33.51
CA LEU A 5 18.80 43.54 -32.86
C LEU A 5 18.37 42.11 -33.26
N GLU A 6 18.49 41.75 -34.53
CA GLU A 6 18.18 40.39 -35.00
C GLU A 6 19.13 39.34 -34.38
N GLN A 7 20.41 39.68 -34.23
CA GLN A 7 21.40 38.81 -33.60
C GLN A 7 21.19 38.71 -32.08
N ALA A 8 20.80 39.81 -31.42
CA ALA A 8 20.43 39.81 -30.00
C ALA A 8 19.17 38.97 -29.74
N ALA A 9 18.14 39.07 -30.60
CA ALA A 9 16.93 38.27 -30.50
C ALA A 9 17.20 36.77 -30.74
N LYS A 10 18.07 36.42 -31.70
CA LYS A 10 18.50 35.03 -31.92
C LYS A 10 19.26 34.47 -30.72
N ASN A 11 20.15 35.25 -30.11
CA ASN A 11 20.87 34.84 -28.90
C ASN A 11 19.93 34.72 -27.68
N ALA A 12 18.97 35.62 -27.52
CA ALA A 12 17.97 35.54 -26.45
C ALA A 12 17.06 34.31 -26.61
N SER A 13 16.63 33.99 -27.84
CA SER A 13 15.84 32.79 -28.12
C SER A 13 16.65 31.50 -27.91
N ALA A 14 17.93 31.48 -28.29
CA ALA A 14 18.80 30.34 -28.04
C ALA A 14 19.03 30.11 -26.53
N ASN A 15 19.23 31.18 -25.77
CA ASN A 15 19.38 31.11 -24.32
C ASN A 15 18.09 30.67 -23.62
N ALA A 16 16.93 31.17 -24.06
CA ALA A 16 15.63 30.75 -23.53
C ALA A 16 15.34 29.27 -23.81
N SER A 17 15.68 28.78 -25.02
CA SER A 17 15.57 27.35 -25.35
C SER A 17 16.49 26.49 -24.49
N GLY A 18 17.71 26.95 -24.20
CA GLY A 18 18.63 26.24 -23.30
C GLY A 18 18.10 26.14 -21.88
N TYR A 19 17.46 27.21 -21.38
CA TYR A 19 16.84 27.21 -20.06
C TYR A 19 15.64 26.26 -19.97
N VAL A 20 14.75 26.27 -20.97
CA VAL A 20 13.60 25.35 -21.04
C VAL A 20 14.04 23.90 -21.06
N ASN A 21 15.08 23.56 -21.84
CA ASN A 21 15.63 22.21 -21.86
C ASN A 21 16.24 21.82 -20.51
N SER A 22 16.96 22.73 -19.85
CA SER A 22 17.53 22.47 -18.53
C SER A 22 16.46 22.26 -17.45
N VAL A 23 15.37 23.04 -17.48
CA VAL A 23 14.24 22.86 -16.56
C VAL A 23 13.54 21.53 -16.84
N HIS A 24 13.36 21.17 -18.12
CA HIS A 24 12.76 19.90 -18.51
C HIS A 24 13.59 18.69 -18.06
N GLU A 25 14.91 18.72 -18.26
CA GLU A 25 15.82 17.66 -17.80
C GLU A 25 15.80 17.52 -16.27
N LYS A 26 15.78 18.64 -15.53
CA LYS A 26 15.66 18.60 -14.06
C LYS A 26 14.32 18.05 -13.60
N ALA A 27 13.23 18.43 -14.26
CA ALA A 27 11.89 17.91 -13.94
C ALA A 27 11.79 16.41 -14.23
N GLN A 28 12.35 15.95 -15.35
CA GLN A 28 12.44 14.52 -15.65
C GLN A 28 13.28 13.79 -14.61
N SER A 29 14.48 14.28 -14.29
CA SER A 29 15.35 13.65 -13.28
C SER A 29 14.68 13.56 -11.90
N LEU A 30 13.90 14.58 -11.51
CA LEU A 30 13.17 14.57 -10.25
C LEU A 30 12.02 13.54 -10.28
N ALA A 31 11.29 13.47 -11.40
CA ALA A 31 10.23 12.49 -11.59
C ALA A 31 10.76 11.05 -11.52
N THR A 32 11.91 10.77 -12.15
CA THR A 32 12.54 9.44 -12.06
C THR A 32 12.99 9.12 -10.64
N ALA A 33 13.59 10.09 -9.93
CA ALA A 33 14.04 9.89 -8.55
C ALA A 33 12.86 9.60 -7.59
N VAL A 34 11.75 10.33 -7.73
CA VAL A 34 10.52 10.08 -6.96
C VAL A 34 9.94 8.71 -7.28
N GLN A 35 9.97 8.30 -8.56
CA GLN A 35 9.47 6.99 -8.98
C GLN A 35 10.34 5.85 -8.44
N ASP A 36 11.67 6.01 -8.43
CA ASP A 36 12.60 5.04 -7.85
C ASP A 36 12.46 4.95 -6.33
N GLU A 37 12.32 6.07 -5.61
CA GLU A 37 12.04 6.06 -4.16
C GLU A 37 10.68 5.43 -3.84
N ALA A 38 9.63 5.74 -4.62
CA ALA A 38 8.32 5.13 -4.45
C ALA A 38 8.37 3.62 -4.69
N ALA A 39 9.09 3.17 -5.73
CA ALA A 39 9.30 1.75 -5.99
C ALA A 39 10.09 1.09 -4.85
N THR A 40 11.12 1.74 -4.32
CA THR A 40 11.91 1.22 -3.20
C THR A 40 11.09 1.12 -1.92
N LEU A 41 10.23 2.12 -1.63
CA LEU A 41 9.29 2.07 -0.51
C LEU A 41 8.24 0.98 -0.67
N LEU A 42 7.70 0.79 -1.88
CA LEU A 42 6.77 -0.29 -2.19
C LEU A 42 7.41 -1.67 -2.02
N HIS A 43 8.62 -1.86 -2.54
CA HIS A 43 9.35 -3.12 -2.40
C HIS A 43 9.80 -3.35 -0.95
N SER A 44 10.11 -2.31 -0.18
CA SER A 44 10.47 -2.47 1.23
C SER A 44 9.24 -2.70 2.13
N ALA A 45 8.09 -2.11 1.79
CA ALA A 45 6.84 -2.34 2.50
C ALA A 45 6.25 -3.73 2.17
N MET A 46 6.27 -4.14 0.90
CA MET A 46 5.78 -5.46 0.47
C MET A 46 6.80 -6.59 0.68
N GLY A 47 8.09 -6.27 0.78
CA GLY A 47 9.15 -7.25 1.07
C GLY A 47 9.25 -7.63 2.55
N ALA A 48 8.68 -6.81 3.44
CA ALA A 48 8.64 -7.05 4.89
C ALA A 48 7.29 -7.62 5.38
N THR A 49 6.24 -7.60 4.56
CA THR A 49 5.09 -8.49 4.78
C THR A 49 5.55 -9.91 4.52
N ARG A 50 6.06 -10.58 5.57
CA ARG A 50 5.76 -12.00 5.74
C ARG A 50 4.28 -12.14 5.41
N VAL A 51 3.96 -13.03 4.46
CA VAL A 51 2.60 -13.52 4.25
C VAL A 51 2.12 -13.98 5.62
N GLY A 52 1.37 -13.11 6.29
CA GLY A 52 0.76 -13.42 7.57
C GLY A 52 -0.40 -14.36 7.27
N PRO A 53 -0.70 -15.31 8.17
CA PRO A 53 -1.79 -16.27 8.00
C PRO A 53 -3.16 -15.63 7.71
N VAL A 54 -3.33 -14.33 7.94
CA VAL A 54 -4.57 -13.59 7.68
C VAL A 54 -4.93 -13.49 6.20
N ASP A 55 -3.95 -13.36 5.29
CA ASP A 55 -4.24 -13.26 3.85
C ASP A 55 -4.51 -14.63 3.21
N GLU A 56 -3.91 -15.71 3.72
CA GLU A 56 -4.24 -17.08 3.31
C GLU A 56 -5.65 -17.48 3.77
N ILE A 57 -6.06 -17.07 4.98
CA ILE A 57 -7.42 -17.25 5.49
C ILE A 57 -8.45 -16.54 4.58
N LEU A 58 -8.18 -15.30 4.14
CA LEU A 58 -9.12 -14.58 3.26
C LEU A 58 -9.31 -15.20 1.88
N TYR A 59 -8.30 -15.90 1.33
CA TYR A 59 -8.42 -16.56 0.02
C TYR A 59 -9.06 -17.96 0.10
N GLU A 60 -8.81 -18.72 1.17
CA GLU A 60 -9.49 -20.00 1.41
C GLU A 60 -10.97 -19.79 1.75
N GLU A 61 -11.28 -18.76 2.56
CA GLU A 61 -12.66 -18.35 2.88
C GLU A 61 -13.49 -18.03 1.63
N LEU A 62 -12.89 -17.50 0.57
CA LEU A 62 -13.60 -17.17 -0.67
C LEU A 62 -13.98 -18.41 -1.49
N ALA A 63 -13.19 -19.47 -1.44
CA ALA A 63 -13.52 -20.73 -2.11
C ALA A 63 -14.65 -21.45 -1.37
N ASP A 64 -14.52 -21.57 -0.05
CA ASP A 64 -15.52 -22.21 0.81
C ASP A 64 -16.85 -21.45 0.81
N PHE A 65 -16.81 -20.11 0.81
CA PHE A 65 -18.02 -19.29 0.70
C PHE A 65 -18.73 -19.52 -0.62
N LYS A 66 -17.98 -19.64 -1.73
CA LYS A 66 -18.58 -19.86 -3.05
C LYS A 66 -19.28 -21.22 -3.11
N ASP A 67 -18.66 -22.26 -2.56
CA ASP A 67 -19.25 -23.58 -2.49
C ASP A 67 -20.49 -23.58 -1.58
N PHE A 68 -20.41 -22.98 -0.39
CA PHE A 68 -21.55 -22.80 0.52
C PHE A 68 -22.71 -22.05 -0.15
N SER A 69 -22.42 -20.94 -0.82
CA SER A 69 -23.43 -20.11 -1.50
C SER A 69 -24.17 -20.84 -2.61
N SER A 70 -23.59 -21.90 -3.17
CA SER A 70 -24.22 -22.67 -4.25
C SER A 70 -25.32 -23.62 -3.76
N PHE A 71 -25.32 -23.98 -2.47
CA PHE A 71 -26.30 -24.88 -1.86
C PHE A 71 -27.22 -24.16 -0.86
N PHE A 72 -26.82 -23.01 -0.33
CA PHE A 72 -27.61 -22.26 0.63
C PHE A 72 -28.85 -21.62 -0.02
N SER A 73 -30.01 -21.75 0.62
CA SER A 73 -31.24 -21.07 0.24
C SER A 73 -31.91 -20.43 1.47
N ALA A 74 -32.11 -19.11 1.45
CA ALA A 74 -32.73 -18.39 2.56
C ALA A 74 -34.17 -18.87 2.84
N GLU A 75 -34.89 -19.35 1.81
CA GLU A 75 -36.24 -19.89 1.97
C GLU A 75 -36.27 -21.14 2.86
N GLU A 76 -35.28 -22.02 2.75
CA GLU A 76 -35.17 -23.23 3.56
C GLU A 76 -34.84 -22.92 5.02
N HIS A 77 -34.14 -21.81 5.28
CA HIS A 77 -33.72 -21.36 6.61
C HIS A 77 -34.67 -20.32 7.25
N THR A 78 -35.88 -20.14 6.74
CA THR A 78 -36.82 -19.09 7.19
C THR A 78 -37.08 -19.11 8.71
N HIS A 79 -37.18 -20.30 9.32
CA HIS A 79 -37.44 -20.44 10.76
C HIS A 79 -36.24 -20.00 11.62
N GLU A 80 -35.02 -20.27 11.14
CA GLU A 80 -33.78 -19.91 11.82
C GLU A 80 -33.48 -18.43 11.66
N ILE A 81 -33.78 -17.87 10.48
CA ILE A 81 -33.73 -16.43 10.21
C ILE A 81 -34.65 -15.67 11.17
N ALA A 82 -35.92 -16.10 11.29
CA ALA A 82 -36.86 -15.46 12.19
C ALA A 82 -36.36 -15.48 13.64
N ARG A 83 -35.81 -16.62 14.09
CA ARG A 83 -35.22 -16.76 15.41
C ARG A 83 -34.00 -15.83 15.60
N ALA A 84 -33.08 -15.77 14.64
CA ALA A 84 -31.89 -14.92 14.73
C ALA A 84 -32.24 -13.43 14.81
N VAL A 85 -33.24 -12.99 14.03
CA VAL A 85 -33.74 -11.62 14.08
C VAL A 85 -34.42 -11.30 15.40
N ASP A 86 -35.13 -12.26 16.00
CA ASP A 86 -35.82 -12.08 17.28
C ASP A 86 -34.85 -12.07 18.47
N GLU A 87 -33.85 -12.97 18.46
CA GLU A 87 -32.87 -13.14 19.54
C GLU A 87 -31.80 -12.05 19.56
N ASP A 88 -31.33 -11.58 18.40
CA ASP A 88 -30.27 -10.58 18.30
C ASP A 88 -30.75 -9.27 17.66
N ALA A 89 -30.83 -8.24 18.48
CA ALA A 89 -31.21 -6.90 18.04
C ALA A 89 -30.20 -6.26 17.07
N GLN A 90 -28.91 -6.63 17.16
CA GLN A 90 -27.86 -6.09 16.28
C GLN A 90 -27.99 -6.65 14.87
N ILE A 91 -28.30 -7.94 14.73
CA ILE A 91 -28.55 -8.56 13.42
C ILE A 91 -29.73 -7.89 12.73
N ARG A 92 -30.79 -7.58 13.49
CA ARG A 92 -31.96 -6.87 12.97
C ARG A 92 -31.63 -5.47 12.47
N GLU A 93 -30.89 -4.69 13.27
CA GLU A 93 -30.44 -3.34 12.88
C GLU A 93 -29.55 -3.39 11.63
N LEU A 94 -28.62 -4.35 11.57
CA LEU A 94 -27.73 -4.54 10.42
C LEU A 94 -28.50 -4.96 9.16
N HIS A 95 -29.46 -5.88 9.30
CA HIS A 95 -30.34 -6.31 8.21
C HIS A 95 -31.14 -5.13 7.65
N ASP A 96 -31.75 -4.32 8.51
CA ASP A 96 -32.56 -3.16 8.12
C ASP A 96 -31.72 -2.05 7.46
N ALA A 97 -30.44 -1.91 7.84
CA ALA A 97 -29.51 -0.95 7.26
C ALA A 97 -28.98 -1.40 5.88
N LEU A 98 -28.65 -2.68 5.72
CA LEU A 98 -27.94 -3.19 4.54
C LEU A 98 -28.88 -3.75 3.46
N VAL A 99 -30.05 -4.28 3.84
CA VAL A 99 -31.00 -4.90 2.91
C VAL A 99 -32.20 -3.96 2.72
N PRO A 100 -32.52 -3.49 1.50
CA PRO A 100 -31.99 -3.90 0.19
C PRO A 100 -30.93 -2.95 -0.42
N LEU A 101 -30.32 -2.05 0.37
CA LEU A 101 -29.47 -0.98 -0.15
C LEU A 101 -28.12 -1.48 -0.71
N GLU A 102 -27.41 -2.32 0.04
CA GLU A 102 -26.07 -2.80 -0.31
C GLU A 102 -26.05 -4.28 -0.68
N LEU A 103 -26.93 -5.08 -0.07
CA LEU A 103 -26.99 -6.53 -0.25
C LEU A 103 -28.41 -6.99 -0.58
N SER A 104 -28.50 -8.07 -1.34
CA SER A 104 -29.76 -8.81 -1.49
C SER A 104 -30.08 -9.58 -0.21
N TYR A 105 -31.38 -9.85 0.02
CA TYR A 105 -31.84 -10.62 1.19
C TYR A 105 -31.15 -11.99 1.30
N ASP A 106 -31.09 -12.74 0.19
CA ASP A 106 -30.43 -14.05 0.14
C ASP A 106 -28.92 -13.95 0.42
N GLU A 107 -28.26 -12.92 -0.11
CA GLU A 107 -26.82 -12.74 0.08
C GLU A 107 -26.45 -12.38 1.51
N PHE A 108 -27.24 -11.52 2.17
CA PHE A 108 -27.04 -11.17 3.57
C PHE A 108 -27.11 -12.42 4.46
N TRP A 109 -28.18 -13.21 4.32
CA TRP A 109 -28.35 -14.43 5.12
C TRP A 109 -27.34 -15.51 4.76
N CYS A 110 -26.98 -15.66 3.47
CA CYS A 110 -25.92 -16.58 3.05
C CYS A 110 -24.59 -16.26 3.75
N ARG A 111 -24.20 -14.98 3.82
CA ARG A 111 -22.97 -14.56 4.51
C ARG A 111 -23.07 -14.75 6.03
N TYR A 112 -24.24 -14.48 6.61
CA TYR A 112 -24.48 -14.67 8.04
C TYR A 112 -24.32 -16.13 8.46
N PHE A 113 -25.05 -17.06 7.81
CA PHE A 113 -24.98 -18.49 8.15
C PHE A 113 -23.62 -19.11 7.84
N PHE A 114 -22.92 -18.62 6.81
CA PHE A 114 -21.55 -19.06 6.54
C PHE A 114 -20.59 -18.71 7.69
N ARG A 115 -20.65 -17.47 8.20
CA ARG A 115 -19.83 -17.05 9.36
C ARG A 115 -20.20 -17.82 10.63
N GLN A 116 -21.49 -18.10 10.82
CA GLN A 116 -21.96 -18.91 11.94
C GLN A 116 -21.42 -20.34 11.86
N GLN A 117 -21.47 -20.97 10.68
CA GLN A 117 -20.90 -22.31 10.45
C GLN A 117 -19.39 -22.36 10.68
N GLN A 118 -18.65 -21.30 10.28
CA GLN A 118 -17.21 -21.21 10.56
C GLN A 118 -16.92 -21.10 12.05
N ALA A 119 -17.68 -20.29 12.79
CA ALA A 119 -17.54 -20.19 14.24
C ALA A 119 -17.79 -21.54 14.93
N GLU A 120 -18.85 -22.25 14.53
CA GLU A 120 -19.14 -23.61 15.03
C GLU A 120 -18.03 -24.60 14.70
N THR A 121 -17.46 -24.53 13.50
CA THR A 121 -16.36 -25.43 13.08
C THR A 121 -15.09 -25.16 13.89
N MET A 122 -14.77 -23.88 14.14
CA MET A 122 -13.63 -23.50 14.99
C MET A 122 -13.84 -23.91 16.46
N GLU A 123 -15.05 -23.77 16.99
CA GLU A 123 -15.38 -24.21 18.35
C GLU A 123 -15.29 -25.73 18.48
N GLN A 124 -15.77 -26.49 17.48
CA GLN A 124 -15.61 -27.94 17.43
C GLN A 124 -14.13 -28.36 17.36
N GLN A 125 -13.31 -27.65 16.58
CA GLN A 125 -11.86 -27.90 16.53
C GLN A 125 -11.21 -27.65 17.89
N ARG A 126 -11.55 -26.53 18.55
CA ARG A 126 -11.05 -26.21 19.90
C ARG A 126 -11.46 -27.28 20.92
N ALA A 127 -12.72 -27.72 20.91
CA ALA A 127 -13.22 -28.77 21.79
C ALA A 127 -12.53 -30.12 21.54
N LEU A 128 -12.22 -30.45 20.28
CA LEU A 128 -11.47 -31.65 19.92
C LEU A 128 -10.01 -31.58 20.36
N GLU A 129 -9.38 -30.41 20.28
CA GLU A 129 -8.02 -30.20 20.79
C GLU A 129 -7.97 -30.27 22.31
N GLU A 130 -8.95 -29.71 23.00
CA GLU A 130 -9.09 -29.80 24.46
C GLU A 130 -9.32 -31.25 24.91
N THR A 131 -10.14 -32.01 24.19
CA THR A 131 -10.37 -33.44 24.45
C THR A 131 -9.14 -34.31 24.11
N LYS A 132 -8.32 -33.89 23.15
CA LYS A 132 -7.08 -34.60 22.76
C LYS A 132 -5.89 -34.27 23.66
N ARG A 133 -5.98 -33.23 24.47
CA ARG A 133 -5.01 -32.96 25.52
C ARG A 133 -5.08 -34.16 26.48
N PRO A 134 -4.03 -35.01 26.57
CA PRO A 134 -4.08 -36.18 27.44
C PRO A 134 -4.42 -35.69 28.85
N PRO A 135 -5.32 -36.38 29.58
CA PRO A 135 -5.59 -36.05 30.96
C PRO A 135 -4.25 -36.15 31.69
N GLU A 136 -3.63 -35.00 31.95
CA GLU A 136 -2.55 -34.93 32.92
C GLU A 136 -3.20 -35.36 34.21
N ASP A 137 -2.66 -36.42 34.81
CA ASP A 137 -3.19 -37.12 35.97
C ASP A 137 -3.61 -36.10 37.05
N GLU A 138 -4.91 -35.77 37.08
CA GLU A 138 -5.57 -35.13 38.20
C GLU A 138 -5.63 -36.19 39.29
N ASP A 139 -4.56 -36.21 40.08
CA ASP A 139 -4.59 -36.69 41.46
C ASP A 139 -5.79 -36.02 42.15
N GLU A 140 -6.75 -36.87 42.52
CA GLU A 140 -7.82 -36.61 43.47
C GLU A 140 -7.26 -35.89 44.71
N ASP A 141 -7.41 -34.57 44.84
CA ASP A 141 -7.28 -33.83 46.11
C ASP A 141 -7.74 -32.35 45.92
N GLU A 142 -9.01 -32.13 45.56
CA GLU A 142 -9.68 -30.83 45.82
C GLU A 142 -10.82 -31.03 46.83
N ASP A 143 -10.42 -31.23 48.08
CA ASP A 143 -11.21 -30.77 49.21
C ASP A 143 -11.26 -29.24 49.17
N THR A 144 -12.49 -28.77 49.06
CA THR A 144 -12.93 -27.39 49.00
C THR A 144 -12.87 -26.79 50.40
N ASP A 145 -12.02 -25.77 50.60
CA ASP A 145 -12.17 -24.81 51.72
C ASP A 145 -11.48 -23.47 51.38
N SER A 146 -12.13 -22.70 50.50
CA SER A 146 -11.89 -21.25 50.37
C SER A 146 -13.03 -20.51 51.05
N VAL A 147 -12.91 -20.35 52.36
CA VAL A 147 -13.70 -19.42 53.17
C VAL A 147 -13.20 -18.02 52.85
N ASP A 148 -14.00 -17.24 52.13
CA ASP A 148 -13.84 -15.78 52.09
C ASP A 148 -14.99 -15.13 52.85
N GLU A 149 -14.62 -14.24 53.76
CA GLU A 149 -15.48 -13.58 54.73
C GLU A 149 -16.38 -12.55 54.04
N GLN A 150 -17.69 -12.78 54.02
CA GLN A 150 -18.61 -11.65 54.08
C GLN A 150 -19.91 -12.00 54.80
N GLU A 151 -20.13 -11.27 55.88
CA GLU A 151 -21.30 -11.22 56.74
C GLU A 151 -22.60 -11.16 55.92
N ASP A 152 -23.51 -12.12 56.13
CA ASP A 152 -24.88 -11.75 56.39
C ASP A 152 -25.61 -12.79 57.25
N ALA A 153 -26.17 -12.28 58.33
CA ALA A 153 -26.77 -13.02 59.42
C ALA A 153 -28.06 -13.71 58.98
N LEU A 154 -28.16 -15.03 59.09
CA LEU A 154 -29.44 -15.70 59.34
C LEU A 154 -29.23 -17.02 60.08
N ALA A 155 -29.89 -17.10 61.24
CA ALA A 155 -29.86 -18.20 62.18
C ALA A 155 -30.32 -19.53 61.57
N GLY A 156 -29.58 -20.60 61.85
CA GLY A 156 -29.88 -21.96 61.42
C GLY A 156 -29.16 -22.99 62.26
N ASP A 157 -29.63 -23.12 63.49
CA ASP A 157 -29.34 -24.16 64.48
C ASP A 157 -29.35 -25.58 63.87
N LEU A 158 -28.22 -26.28 63.90
CA LEU A 158 -28.14 -27.74 63.83
C LEU A 158 -26.80 -28.25 64.39
N GLU A 159 -26.85 -28.53 65.69
CA GLU A 159 -25.99 -29.48 66.40
C GLU A 159 -25.92 -30.85 65.68
N HIS A 160 -24.82 -31.59 65.93
CA HIS A 160 -24.51 -33.03 65.73
C HIS A 160 -23.31 -33.23 64.78
N GLN A 161 -22.22 -33.95 65.05
CA GLN A 161 -21.79 -34.87 66.13
C GLN A 161 -20.37 -35.35 65.73
N PRO A 162 -19.29 -35.27 66.55
CA PRO A 162 -18.06 -36.00 66.28
C PRO A 162 -18.03 -37.27 67.14
N GLU A 163 -18.51 -38.38 66.61
CA GLU A 163 -18.32 -39.68 67.24
C GLU A 163 -17.84 -40.75 66.26
N GLN A 164 -16.82 -41.47 66.73
CA GLN A 164 -16.49 -42.86 66.42
C GLN A 164 -15.80 -43.20 65.10
N GLN A 165 -14.47 -43.31 65.18
CA GLN A 165 -13.80 -44.57 64.81
C GLN A 165 -12.45 -44.76 65.53
N GLN A 166 -12.50 -44.76 66.87
CA GLN A 166 -11.70 -45.72 67.64
C GLN A 166 -12.50 -47.01 67.67
N LEU A 167 -12.00 -48.10 67.07
CA LEU A 167 -12.21 -49.50 67.48
C LEU A 167 -11.65 -50.43 66.39
N LEU A 168 -10.45 -50.97 66.62
CA LEU A 168 -10.11 -52.39 66.42
C LEU A 168 -8.66 -52.65 66.89
N ALA A 169 -8.41 -52.34 68.16
CA ALA A 169 -7.32 -52.95 68.92
C ALA A 169 -7.78 -54.34 69.38
N GLY A 170 -7.82 -55.29 68.45
CA GLY A 170 -8.08 -56.70 68.72
C GLY A 170 -6.79 -57.41 69.13
N GLN A 171 -6.58 -57.50 70.45
CA GLN A 171 -5.56 -58.33 71.08
C GLN A 171 -5.61 -59.77 70.53
N LYS A 172 -4.50 -60.22 69.94
CA LYS A 172 -4.14 -61.64 69.95
C LYS A 172 -2.68 -61.77 70.41
N ARG A 173 -2.56 -62.07 71.70
CA ARG A 173 -1.35 -62.41 72.43
C ARG A 173 -1.26 -63.92 72.43
N GLU A 174 -0.19 -64.48 71.86
CA GLU A 174 0.30 -65.87 71.93
C GLU A 174 1.25 -66.01 70.73
N GLU A 175 2.51 -66.44 70.77
CA GLU A 175 3.42 -67.00 71.76
C GLU A 175 4.85 -66.63 71.30
N ALA A 176 5.80 -66.58 72.24
CA ALA A 176 7.21 -66.42 71.93
C ALA A 176 7.79 -67.71 71.33
N PRO A 177 8.62 -67.59 70.26
CA PRO A 177 9.84 -68.37 70.24
C PRO A 177 11.06 -67.54 69.80
N GLY A 178 12.15 -67.71 70.55
CA GLY A 178 13.52 -67.80 70.01
C GLY A 178 14.09 -66.66 69.15
N GLY A 179 14.63 -65.63 69.80
CA GLY A 179 16.06 -65.28 69.71
C GLY A 179 16.71 -64.76 68.41
N GLU A 180 16.18 -64.96 67.21
CA GLU A 180 16.91 -64.65 65.95
C GLU A 180 16.19 -63.63 65.02
N ASP A 181 14.93 -63.26 65.31
CA ASP A 181 14.12 -62.38 64.43
C ASP A 181 14.19 -60.87 64.74
N GLN A 182 14.98 -60.42 65.72
CA GLN A 182 15.11 -58.99 66.05
C GLN A 182 15.83 -58.18 64.97
N GLU A 183 16.70 -58.82 64.19
CA GLU A 183 17.45 -58.18 63.12
C GLU A 183 16.55 -57.80 61.93
N GLY A 184 15.54 -58.63 61.63
CA GLY A 184 14.54 -58.35 60.59
C GLY A 184 13.65 -57.13 60.90
N VAL A 185 13.27 -56.94 62.16
CA VAL A 185 12.46 -55.78 62.59
C VAL A 185 13.25 -54.47 62.47
N TRP A 186 14.56 -54.50 62.74
CA TRP A 186 15.42 -53.33 62.57
C TRP A 186 15.61 -52.97 61.09
N LEU A 187 15.82 -53.96 60.22
CA LEU A 187 15.93 -53.77 58.77
C LEU A 187 14.66 -53.19 58.15
N LEU A 188 13.48 -53.64 58.56
CA LEU A 188 12.21 -53.08 58.09
C LEU A 188 12.02 -51.62 58.51
N ARG A 189 12.44 -51.25 59.73
CA ARG A 189 12.40 -49.86 60.19
C ARG A 189 13.40 -48.98 59.42
N ALA A 190 14.60 -49.48 59.19
CA ALA A 190 15.63 -48.80 58.39
C ALA A 190 15.18 -48.61 56.93
N ALA A 191 14.54 -49.61 56.32
CA ALA A 191 13.97 -49.54 54.98
C ALA A 191 12.86 -48.47 54.91
N ARG A 192 11.92 -48.46 55.87
CA ARG A 192 10.86 -47.44 55.93
C ARG A 192 11.41 -46.02 56.15
N ASP A 193 12.47 -45.88 56.92
CA ASP A 193 13.13 -44.58 57.12
C ASP A 193 13.90 -44.14 55.87
N ALA A 194 14.52 -45.06 55.14
CA ALA A 194 15.14 -44.78 53.83
C ALA A 194 14.08 -44.36 52.79
N GLU A 195 12.95 -45.06 52.75
CA GLU A 195 11.82 -44.74 51.87
C GLU A 195 11.25 -43.34 52.19
N ARG A 196 11.07 -43.00 53.46
CA ARG A 196 10.63 -41.65 53.86
C ARG A 196 11.60 -40.56 53.43
N ARG A 197 12.92 -40.80 53.55
CA ARG A 197 13.93 -39.84 53.05
C ARG A 197 13.87 -39.69 51.53
N ALA A 198 13.77 -40.81 50.80
CA ALA A 198 13.62 -40.78 49.36
C ALA A 198 12.36 -40.01 48.95
N ALA A 199 11.22 -40.26 49.59
CA ALA A 199 9.98 -39.52 49.35
C ALA A 199 10.14 -38.02 49.62
N THR A 200 10.81 -37.61 50.70
CA THR A 200 11.06 -36.19 50.96
C THR A 200 11.98 -35.53 49.93
N GLN A 201 12.99 -36.27 49.42
CA GLN A 201 13.87 -35.80 48.36
C GLN A 201 13.12 -35.65 47.03
N TRP A 202 12.25 -36.61 46.69
CA TRP A 202 11.40 -36.53 45.51
C TRP A 202 10.42 -35.35 45.58
N ARG A 203 9.77 -35.13 46.73
CA ARG A 203 8.90 -33.96 46.94
C ARG A 203 9.66 -32.64 46.80
N GLN A 204 10.89 -32.57 47.33
CA GLN A 204 11.71 -31.38 47.14
C GLN A 204 12.06 -31.16 45.67
N LYS A 205 12.51 -32.21 44.98
CA LYS A 205 12.85 -32.15 43.56
C LYS A 205 11.65 -31.78 42.68
N ALA A 206 10.45 -32.26 43.03
CA ALA A 206 9.21 -31.89 42.34
C ALA A 206 8.89 -30.40 42.50
N ARG A 207 9.03 -29.85 43.72
CA ARG A 207 8.88 -28.40 43.96
C ARG A 207 9.91 -27.57 43.20
N ASP A 208 11.17 -28.02 43.18
CA ASP A 208 12.24 -27.32 42.46
C ASP A 208 11.99 -27.33 40.94
N LEU A 209 11.52 -28.45 40.37
CA LEU A 209 11.14 -28.53 38.95
C LEU A 209 9.91 -27.66 38.64
N HIS A 210 8.91 -27.64 39.50
CA HIS A 210 7.74 -26.77 39.32
C HIS A 210 8.15 -25.30 39.32
N HIS A 211 9.04 -24.89 40.24
CA HIS A 211 9.57 -23.54 40.28
C HIS A 211 10.36 -23.20 39.00
N GLN A 212 11.22 -24.11 38.52
CA GLN A 212 11.94 -23.92 37.25
C GLN A 212 11.02 -23.78 36.04
N LEU A 213 9.94 -24.56 35.97
CA LEU A 213 8.93 -24.42 34.90
C LEU A 213 8.19 -23.09 34.99
N GLN A 214 7.89 -22.63 36.21
CA GLN A 214 7.26 -21.33 36.43
C GLN A 214 8.16 -20.16 36.03
N GLU A 215 9.45 -20.21 36.38
CA GLU A 215 10.46 -19.23 35.95
C GLU A 215 10.65 -19.24 34.42
N ALA A 216 10.71 -20.43 33.81
CA ALA A 216 10.82 -20.57 32.35
C ALA A 216 9.59 -19.98 31.63
N LYS A 217 8.40 -20.20 32.17
CA LYS A 217 7.16 -19.62 31.66
C LYS A 217 7.18 -18.09 31.76
N GLN A 218 7.51 -17.54 32.93
CA GLN A 218 7.63 -16.09 33.12
C GLN A 218 8.66 -15.46 32.17
N SER A 219 9.82 -16.10 31.99
CA SER A 219 10.83 -15.62 31.04
C SER A 219 10.33 -15.64 29.59
N TYR A 220 9.48 -16.59 29.21
CA TYR A 220 8.90 -16.65 27.86
C TYR A 220 7.86 -15.54 27.67
N ASP A 221 6.95 -15.36 28.62
CA ASP A 221 5.93 -14.32 28.60
C ASP A 221 6.56 -12.91 28.59
N GLU A 222 7.67 -12.70 29.32
CA GLU A 222 8.42 -11.45 29.28
C GLU A 222 9.08 -11.20 27.92
N LYS A 223 9.68 -12.22 27.31
CA LYS A 223 10.28 -12.12 25.97
C LYS A 223 9.22 -11.79 24.92
N GLU A 224 8.07 -12.46 24.98
CA GLU A 224 6.94 -12.18 24.08
C GLU A 224 6.46 -10.73 24.23
N LYS A 225 6.28 -10.25 25.46
CA LYS A 225 5.92 -8.85 25.74
C LYS A 225 6.95 -7.86 25.23
N THR A 226 8.26 -8.15 25.37
CA THR A 226 9.30 -7.27 24.82
C THR A 226 9.26 -7.24 23.30
N THR A 227 9.07 -8.39 22.65
CA THR A 227 9.01 -8.45 21.19
C THR A 227 7.77 -7.74 20.62
N LEU A 228 6.63 -7.81 21.32
CA LEU A 228 5.42 -7.06 20.95
C LEU A 228 5.64 -5.55 21.07
N LYS A 229 6.25 -5.08 22.17
CA LYS A 229 6.59 -3.66 22.36
C LYS A 229 7.56 -3.15 21.30
N GLU A 230 8.62 -3.89 20.99
CA GLU A 230 9.56 -3.53 19.93
C GLU A 230 8.87 -3.42 18.57
N TRP A 231 7.90 -4.30 18.30
CA TRP A 231 7.13 -4.26 17.06
C TRP A 231 6.16 -3.05 17.01
N GLU A 232 5.49 -2.73 18.12
CA GLU A 232 4.66 -1.53 18.26
C GLU A 232 5.48 -0.24 18.08
N GLU A 233 6.69 -0.16 18.67
CA GLU A 233 7.60 0.97 18.50
C GLU A 233 8.07 1.13 17.04
N GLN A 234 8.36 0.02 16.35
CA GLN A 234 8.70 0.02 14.92
C GLN A 234 7.53 0.52 14.07
N LEU A 235 6.31 0.06 14.37
CA LEU A 235 5.11 0.50 13.66
C LEU A 235 4.86 1.99 13.88
N GLN A 236 4.98 2.48 15.12
CA GLN A 236 4.84 3.90 15.45
C GLN A 236 5.88 4.75 14.70
N THR A 237 7.14 4.32 14.68
CA THR A 237 8.22 5.02 13.95
C THR A 237 7.93 5.10 12.44
N LEU A 238 7.34 4.04 11.86
CA LEU A 238 6.94 4.02 10.45
C LEU A 238 5.80 5.03 10.19
N CYS A 239 4.80 5.09 11.07
CA CYS A 239 3.70 6.05 11.01
C CYS A 239 4.23 7.49 11.08
N ASP A 240 5.07 7.82 12.07
CA ASP A 240 5.66 9.16 12.24
C ASP A 240 6.50 9.57 11.01
N THR A 241 7.23 8.61 10.42
CA THR A 241 8.01 8.83 9.19
C THR A 241 7.10 9.12 8.00
N TYR A 242 5.99 8.39 7.85
CA TYR A 242 5.03 8.61 6.78
C TYR A 242 4.32 9.96 6.92
N GLU A 243 3.88 10.31 8.13
CA GLU A 243 3.27 11.61 8.42
C GLU A 243 4.23 12.76 8.11
N THR A 244 5.50 12.65 8.51
CA THR A 244 6.55 13.64 8.21
C THR A 244 6.75 13.81 6.70
N LYS A 245 6.78 12.70 5.95
CA LYS A 245 6.92 12.73 4.48
C LYS A 245 5.69 13.35 3.80
N MET A 246 4.49 13.04 4.26
CA MET A 246 3.25 13.64 3.77
C MET A 246 3.18 15.15 4.04
N ALA A 247 3.61 15.58 5.22
CA ALA A 247 3.73 17.00 5.55
C ALA A 247 4.75 17.71 4.64
N ALA A 248 5.93 17.11 4.42
CA ALA A 248 6.94 17.65 3.52
C ALA A 248 6.47 17.73 2.06
N ALA A 249 5.79 16.69 1.54
CA ALA A 249 5.22 16.70 0.20
C ALA A 249 4.15 17.79 0.03
N THR A 250 3.30 17.97 1.05
CA THR A 250 2.29 19.04 1.07
C THR A 250 2.95 20.41 1.02
N MET A 251 4.00 20.63 1.81
CA MET A 251 4.79 21.87 1.77
C MET A 251 5.43 22.12 0.40
N GLN A 252 5.97 21.10 -0.26
CA GLN A 252 6.54 21.23 -1.61
C GLN A 252 5.48 21.60 -2.65
N VAL A 253 4.27 21.05 -2.55
CA VAL A 253 3.15 21.41 -3.44
C VAL A 253 2.74 22.86 -3.22
N ASP A 254 2.66 23.31 -1.97
CA ASP A 254 2.31 24.69 -1.66
C ASP A 254 3.42 25.68 -2.07
N GLU A 255 4.70 25.31 -1.91
CA GLU A 255 5.84 26.09 -2.40
C GLU A 255 5.85 26.17 -3.93
N ALA A 256 5.62 25.06 -4.63
CA ALA A 256 5.52 25.03 -6.09
C ALA A 256 4.34 25.86 -6.62
N ARG A 257 3.20 25.83 -5.92
CA ARG A 257 2.05 26.70 -6.22
C ARG A 257 2.42 28.16 -6.01
N ALA A 258 3.01 28.52 -4.87
CA ALA A 258 3.43 29.89 -4.58
C ALA A 258 4.41 30.41 -5.64
N ALA A 259 5.43 29.63 -5.98
CA ALA A 259 6.39 29.97 -7.02
C ALA A 259 5.73 30.14 -8.40
N GLY A 260 4.81 29.24 -8.77
CA GLY A 260 4.07 29.32 -10.04
C GLY A 260 3.13 30.53 -10.12
N TYR A 261 2.47 30.90 -9.01
CA TYR A 261 1.68 32.13 -8.93
C TYR A 261 2.56 33.37 -9.09
N ASP A 262 3.71 33.43 -8.42
CA ASP A 262 4.63 34.56 -8.51
C ASP A 262 5.21 34.72 -9.92
N GLU A 263 5.55 33.62 -10.60
CA GLU A 263 6.00 33.65 -11.99
C GLU A 263 4.90 34.11 -12.94
N GLY A 264 3.68 33.60 -12.79
CA GLY A 264 2.53 34.06 -13.58
C GLY A 264 2.19 35.55 -13.36
N VAL A 265 2.31 36.04 -12.13
CA VAL A 265 2.15 37.47 -11.82
C VAL A 265 3.26 38.29 -12.50
N ARG A 266 4.51 37.82 -12.48
CA ARG A 266 5.63 38.51 -13.12
C ARG A 266 5.48 38.57 -14.65
N GLU A 267 5.09 37.48 -15.28
CA GLU A 267 4.84 37.43 -16.73
C GLU A 267 3.68 38.33 -17.14
N SER A 268 2.57 38.28 -16.39
CA SER A 268 1.42 39.14 -16.67
C SER A 268 1.74 40.63 -16.49
N GLN A 269 2.54 40.99 -15.47
CA GLN A 269 3.07 42.35 -15.31
C GLN A 269 3.94 42.75 -16.52
N ALA A 270 4.87 41.91 -16.96
CA ALA A 270 5.72 42.20 -18.11
C ALA A 270 4.91 42.36 -19.42
N ILE A 271 3.84 41.58 -19.61
CA ILE A 271 2.93 41.73 -20.76
C ILE A 271 2.18 43.07 -20.66
N VAL A 272 1.66 43.42 -19.48
CA VAL A 272 0.95 44.68 -19.26
C VAL A 272 1.88 45.87 -19.52
N GLU A 273 3.11 45.84 -19.02
CA GLU A 273 4.14 46.85 -19.28
C GLU A 273 4.47 46.94 -20.78
N SER A 274 4.64 45.82 -21.46
CA SER A 274 4.91 45.80 -22.91
C SER A 274 3.75 46.39 -23.71
N VAL A 275 2.49 46.09 -23.34
CA VAL A 275 1.30 46.65 -23.98
C VAL A 275 1.19 48.15 -23.72
N GLN A 276 1.46 48.61 -22.48
CA GLN A 276 1.49 50.02 -22.13
C GLN A 276 2.56 50.77 -22.91
N GLN A 277 3.79 50.27 -22.93
CA GLN A 277 4.90 50.86 -23.68
C GLN A 277 4.55 50.98 -25.16
N LYS A 278 3.99 49.93 -25.78
CA LYS A 278 3.58 49.98 -27.18
C LYS A 278 2.46 51.00 -27.43
N ALA A 279 1.50 51.12 -26.51
CA ALA A 279 0.44 52.13 -26.61
C ALA A 279 0.99 53.55 -26.45
N GLU A 280 1.99 53.77 -25.61
CA GLU A 280 2.70 55.04 -25.47
C GLU A 280 3.51 55.38 -26.73
N GLU A 281 4.20 54.41 -27.31
CA GLU A 281 4.91 54.53 -28.59
C GLU A 281 3.93 54.88 -29.73
N ASP A 282 2.77 54.22 -29.81
CA ASP A 282 1.74 54.52 -30.81
C ASP A 282 1.12 55.92 -30.58
N MET A 283 0.88 56.32 -29.33
CA MET A 283 0.38 57.65 -28.98
C MET A 283 1.39 58.76 -29.31
N THR A 284 2.67 58.53 -29.03
CA THR A 284 3.74 59.48 -29.38
C THR A 284 3.92 59.57 -30.88
N ARG A 285 3.86 58.45 -31.60
CA ARG A 285 3.84 58.41 -33.06
C ARG A 285 2.67 59.20 -33.64
N LEU A 286 1.44 58.96 -33.17
CA LEU A 286 0.26 59.71 -33.62
C LEU A 286 0.37 61.21 -33.33
N ARG A 287 0.93 61.59 -32.18
CA ARG A 287 1.20 63.00 -31.85
C ARG A 287 2.20 63.63 -32.83
N MET A 288 3.26 62.91 -33.21
CA MET A 288 4.20 63.36 -34.24
C MET A 288 3.50 63.48 -35.61
N GLU A 289 2.75 62.45 -36.02
CA GLU A 289 1.99 62.47 -37.30
C GLU A 289 0.97 63.62 -37.36
N ILE A 290 0.31 63.97 -36.25
CA ILE A 290 -0.60 65.12 -36.17
C ILE A 290 0.18 66.46 -36.23
N ALA A 291 1.34 66.53 -35.57
CA ALA A 291 2.18 67.72 -35.60
C ALA A 291 2.77 67.99 -37.00
N GLU A 292 3.17 66.93 -37.71
CA GLU A 292 3.74 66.99 -39.05
C GLU A 292 2.66 67.11 -40.14
N GLY A 293 1.54 66.39 -40.01
CA GLY A 293 0.44 66.34 -40.98
C GLY A 293 -0.46 67.60 -41.02
N ARG A 294 -0.20 68.60 -40.17
CA ARG A 294 -0.87 69.91 -40.25
C ARG A 294 -0.29 70.83 -41.33
N GLY A 295 0.82 70.44 -41.97
CA GLY A 295 1.26 71.03 -43.24
C GLY A 295 0.55 70.34 -44.40
N ALA A 296 -0.07 71.11 -45.29
CA ALA A 296 -0.86 70.65 -46.44
C ALA A 296 -0.07 69.76 -47.42
N ALA A 297 0.14 68.49 -47.07
CA ALA A 297 0.66 67.47 -47.95
C ALA A 297 -0.49 66.87 -48.77
N LEU A 298 -0.32 66.90 -50.09
CA LEU A 298 -1.24 66.40 -51.10
C LEU A 298 -1.60 64.92 -50.85
N ASP A 299 -2.86 64.56 -51.04
CA ASP A 299 -3.40 63.20 -50.85
C ASP A 299 -2.58 62.08 -51.53
N ASP A 300 -1.82 62.41 -52.58
CA ASP A 300 -0.92 61.50 -53.29
C ASP A 300 0.23 60.95 -52.42
N GLU A 301 0.77 61.75 -51.50
CA GLU A 301 1.89 61.32 -50.65
C GLU A 301 1.42 60.32 -49.58
N ARG A 302 0.17 60.48 -49.13
CA ARG A 302 -0.51 59.55 -48.21
C ARG A 302 -0.83 58.22 -48.88
N VAL A 303 -1.25 58.24 -50.15
CA VAL A 303 -1.47 57.01 -50.93
C VAL A 303 -0.15 56.26 -51.14
N ALA A 304 0.95 56.97 -51.42
CA ALA A 304 2.28 56.37 -51.57
C ALA A 304 2.82 55.75 -50.26
N ALA A 305 2.52 56.35 -49.10
CA ALA A 305 2.86 55.77 -47.81
C ALA A 305 2.07 54.47 -47.52
N LEU A 306 0.76 54.47 -47.80
CA LEU A 306 -0.10 53.29 -47.60
C LEU A 306 0.26 52.13 -48.53
N THR A 307 0.67 52.39 -49.78
CA THR A 307 1.14 51.34 -50.68
C THR A 307 2.45 50.73 -50.19
N LYS A 308 3.37 51.55 -49.67
CA LYS A 308 4.63 51.07 -49.07
C LYS A 308 4.39 50.21 -47.82
N GLU A 309 3.47 50.62 -46.95
CA GLU A 309 3.09 49.84 -45.76
C GLU A 309 2.45 48.49 -46.15
N LYS A 310 1.58 48.49 -47.18
CA LYS A 310 1.00 47.24 -47.72
C LYS A 310 2.08 46.30 -48.25
N GLU A 311 3.10 46.80 -48.93
CA GLU A 311 4.22 46.00 -49.42
C GLU A 311 5.07 45.42 -48.28
N GLU A 312 5.32 46.18 -47.22
CA GLU A 312 6.02 45.69 -46.02
C GLU A 312 5.21 44.61 -45.28
N LEU A 313 3.90 44.80 -45.13
CA LEU A 313 3.02 43.78 -44.55
C LEU A 313 2.98 42.52 -45.41
N GLN A 314 2.98 42.64 -46.74
CA GLN A 314 3.03 41.50 -47.63
C GLN A 314 4.36 40.74 -47.53
N LYS A 315 5.48 41.46 -47.37
CA LYS A 315 6.81 40.88 -47.19
C LYS A 315 6.95 40.16 -45.85
N THR A 316 6.44 40.73 -44.76
CA THR A 316 6.44 40.09 -43.43
C THR A 316 5.59 38.81 -43.41
N LEU A 317 4.44 38.82 -44.10
CA LEU A 317 3.58 37.65 -44.23
C LEU A 317 4.26 36.52 -45.04
N GLN A 318 4.99 36.85 -46.11
CA GLN A 318 5.81 35.89 -46.84
C GLN A 318 6.94 35.30 -45.96
N ALA A 319 7.61 36.13 -45.16
CA ALA A 319 8.66 35.67 -44.26
C ALA A 319 8.10 34.71 -43.19
N ALA A 320 6.93 35.01 -42.63
CA ALA A 320 6.26 34.12 -41.66
C ALA A 320 5.89 32.76 -42.29
N ARG A 321 5.39 32.76 -43.54
CA ARG A 321 5.13 31.53 -44.30
C ARG A 321 6.41 30.71 -44.54
N GLY A 322 7.53 31.38 -44.84
CA GLY A 322 8.83 30.71 -45.00
C GLY A 322 9.30 30.02 -43.71
N ARG A 323 9.17 30.69 -42.55
CA ARG A 323 9.52 30.11 -41.25
C ARG A 323 8.67 28.88 -40.91
N LEU A 324 7.37 28.91 -41.21
CA LEU A 324 6.48 27.76 -41.02
C LEU A 324 6.92 26.57 -41.89
N ALA A 325 7.26 26.81 -43.15
CA ALA A 325 7.75 25.76 -44.04
C ALA A 325 9.10 25.19 -43.57
N GLU A 326 9.98 26.01 -43.00
CA GLU A 326 11.26 25.56 -42.44
C GLU A 326 11.07 24.69 -41.18
N MET A 327 10.14 25.06 -40.29
CA MET A 327 9.81 24.22 -39.13
C MET A 327 9.20 22.88 -39.54
N GLU A 328 8.29 22.88 -40.53
CA GLU A 328 7.71 21.64 -41.06
C GLU A 328 8.77 20.75 -41.73
N LYS A 329 9.77 21.36 -42.39
CA LYS A 329 10.90 20.62 -42.94
C LYS A 329 11.78 20.01 -41.85
N ARG A 330 12.08 20.74 -40.77
CA ARG A 330 12.85 20.22 -39.62
C ARG A 330 12.11 19.08 -38.92
N GLU A 331 10.79 19.15 -38.76
CA GLU A 331 9.98 18.05 -38.22
C GLU A 331 10.08 16.78 -39.08
N ARG A 332 10.14 16.92 -40.41
CA ARG A 332 10.29 15.77 -41.32
C ARG A 332 11.71 15.20 -41.35
N GLU A 333 12.73 16.04 -41.21
CA GLU A 333 14.14 15.62 -41.26
C GLU A 333 14.63 15.05 -39.91
N ALA A 334 13.95 15.34 -38.80
CA ALA A 334 14.29 14.83 -37.46
C ALA A 334 13.80 13.40 -37.17
N ALA A 335 13.22 12.68 -38.14
CA ALA A 335 12.87 11.26 -38.02
C ALA A 335 13.63 10.45 -39.08
N PRO A 336 14.76 9.83 -38.70
CA PRO A 336 14.69 8.42 -38.30
C PRO A 336 15.78 7.99 -37.29
N HIS A 337 15.39 7.54 -36.10
CA HIS A 337 16.09 6.42 -35.45
C HIS A 337 15.18 5.74 -34.42
N GLU A 338 15.28 4.42 -34.39
CA GLU A 338 14.35 3.47 -33.82
C GLU A 338 14.31 3.51 -32.28
N ASP A 339 13.24 4.10 -31.71
CA ASP A 339 12.77 3.73 -30.38
C ASP A 339 11.27 3.43 -30.46
N LYS A 340 10.93 2.14 -30.34
CA LYS A 340 9.54 1.66 -30.39
C LYS A 340 8.64 2.24 -29.28
N ALA A 341 9.23 2.78 -28.20
CA ALA A 341 8.51 3.52 -27.17
C ALA A 341 8.06 4.92 -27.66
N GLY A 342 8.84 5.56 -28.54
CA GLY A 342 8.49 6.87 -29.11
C GLY A 342 7.34 6.82 -30.13
N ALA A 343 7.11 5.66 -30.76
CA ALA A 343 6.02 5.49 -31.73
C ALA A 343 4.63 5.59 -31.07
N ALA A 344 4.48 5.10 -29.83
CA ALA A 344 3.23 5.23 -29.08
C ALA A 344 2.99 6.70 -28.66
N ALA A 345 4.01 7.37 -28.14
CA ALA A 345 3.93 8.80 -27.78
C ALA A 345 3.66 9.69 -29.00
N LEU A 346 4.25 9.40 -30.16
CA LEU A 346 3.98 10.10 -31.42
C LEU A 346 2.56 9.84 -31.94
N ALA A 347 2.05 8.61 -31.79
CA ALA A 347 0.68 8.27 -32.15
C ALA A 347 -0.34 9.01 -31.25
N ASP A 348 -0.05 9.16 -29.96
CA ASP A 348 -0.92 9.90 -29.05
C ASP A 348 -0.84 11.41 -29.28
N MET A 349 0.35 11.96 -29.55
CA MET A 349 0.51 13.36 -29.99
C MET A 349 -0.21 13.66 -31.31
N THR A 350 -0.26 12.72 -32.25
CA THR A 350 -1.02 12.91 -33.51
C THR A 350 -2.52 12.86 -33.28
N LYS A 351 -3.02 11.95 -32.44
CA LYS A 351 -4.44 11.93 -32.02
C LYS A 351 -4.83 13.23 -31.35
N GLU A 352 -3.99 13.74 -30.44
CA GLU A 352 -4.23 15.00 -29.76
C GLU A 352 -4.27 16.18 -30.73
N LYS A 353 -3.31 16.26 -31.67
CA LYS A 353 -3.28 17.29 -32.73
C LYS A 353 -4.54 17.29 -33.59
N ASP A 354 -5.07 16.12 -33.94
CA ASP A 354 -6.32 16.00 -34.69
C ASP A 354 -7.55 16.39 -33.87
N LEU A 355 -7.53 16.11 -32.56
CA LEU A 355 -8.55 16.56 -31.61
C LEU A 355 -8.58 18.10 -31.52
N TRP A 356 -7.42 18.74 -31.46
CA TRP A 356 -7.28 20.21 -31.50
C TRP A 356 -7.77 20.79 -32.82
N ARG A 357 -7.46 20.17 -33.96
CA ARG A 357 -7.97 20.58 -35.29
C ARG A 357 -9.49 20.49 -35.36
N MET A 358 -10.08 19.40 -34.85
CA MET A 358 -11.53 19.23 -34.78
C MET A 358 -12.19 20.28 -33.89
N ARG A 359 -11.59 20.59 -32.72
CA ARG A 359 -12.05 21.68 -31.83
C ARG A 359 -11.99 23.04 -32.52
N ALA A 360 -10.89 23.35 -33.20
CA ALA A 360 -10.71 24.60 -33.93
C ALA A 360 -11.73 24.75 -35.09
N LEU A 361 -11.97 23.68 -35.85
CA LEU A 361 -13.01 23.64 -36.89
C LEU A 361 -14.41 23.85 -36.31
N LYS A 362 -14.70 23.26 -35.16
CA LYS A 362 -16.00 23.42 -34.48
C LYS A 362 -16.20 24.85 -33.95
N MET A 363 -15.17 25.44 -33.34
CA MET A 363 -15.18 26.85 -32.91
C MET A 363 -15.29 27.79 -34.11
N LYS A 364 -14.63 27.50 -35.23
CA LYS A 364 -14.77 28.26 -36.47
C LYS A 364 -16.20 28.19 -37.02
N LYS A 365 -16.81 27.00 -37.08
CA LYS A 365 -18.21 26.86 -37.50
C LYS A 365 -19.17 27.63 -36.60
N LEU A 366 -18.98 27.58 -35.28
CA LEU A 366 -19.77 28.37 -34.33
C LEU A 366 -19.60 29.88 -34.58
N LYS A 367 -18.37 30.34 -34.80
CA LYS A 367 -18.10 31.74 -35.13
C LYS A 367 -18.75 32.18 -36.44
N ASP A 368 -18.64 31.35 -37.48
CA ASP A 368 -19.26 31.62 -38.80
C ASP A 368 -20.80 31.65 -38.69
N LEU A 369 -21.39 30.79 -37.85
CA LEU A 369 -22.83 30.79 -37.57
C LEU A 369 -23.27 32.07 -36.86
N VAL A 370 -22.58 32.46 -35.78
CA VAL A 370 -22.85 33.70 -35.03
C VAL A 370 -22.68 34.94 -35.92
N GLN A 371 -21.65 34.94 -36.77
CA GLN A 371 -21.40 36.04 -37.69
C GLN A 371 -22.46 36.11 -38.79
N ALA A 372 -22.93 34.96 -39.30
CA ALA A 372 -24.06 34.90 -40.21
C ALA A 372 -25.34 35.47 -39.57
N GLU A 373 -25.69 35.04 -38.36
CA GLU A 373 -26.86 35.56 -37.63
C GLU A 373 -26.77 37.07 -37.37
N LEU A 374 -25.60 37.56 -36.95
CA LEU A 374 -25.35 39.01 -36.79
C LEU A 374 -25.55 39.77 -38.10
N THR A 375 -25.11 39.23 -39.24
CA THR A 375 -25.36 39.84 -40.54
C THR A 375 -26.83 39.81 -40.92
N THR A 376 -27.56 38.72 -40.63
CA THR A 376 -28.99 38.63 -40.89
C THR A 376 -29.78 39.64 -40.04
N LEU A 377 -29.43 39.78 -38.75
CA LEU A 377 -30.04 40.78 -37.86
C LEU A 377 -29.79 42.21 -38.31
N ARG A 378 -28.59 42.53 -38.82
CA ARG A 378 -28.30 43.84 -39.42
C ARG A 378 -29.13 44.10 -40.66
N GLN A 379 -29.22 43.13 -41.56
CA GLN A 379 -30.04 43.23 -42.77
C GLN A 379 -31.53 43.41 -42.43
N GLN A 380 -32.03 42.69 -41.43
CA GLN A 380 -33.40 42.83 -40.95
C GLN A 380 -33.64 44.25 -40.39
N ARG A 381 -32.74 44.74 -39.54
CA ARG A 381 -32.84 46.12 -39.00
C ARG A 381 -32.82 47.18 -40.10
N ASP A 382 -31.98 47.02 -41.11
CA ASP A 382 -31.88 47.99 -42.21
C ASP A 382 -33.11 47.91 -43.15
N ALA A 383 -33.69 46.72 -43.34
CA ALA A 383 -34.96 46.53 -44.05
C ALA A 383 -36.15 47.15 -43.28
N ASP A 384 -36.19 46.96 -41.96
CA ASP A 384 -37.21 47.55 -41.09
C ASP A 384 -37.08 49.09 -41.05
N ALA A 385 -35.86 49.63 -41.00
CA ALA A 385 -35.61 51.07 -41.11
C ALA A 385 -36.05 51.64 -42.47
N ALA A 386 -35.84 50.89 -43.57
CA ALA A 386 -36.29 51.27 -44.90
C ALA A 386 -37.82 51.18 -45.07
N ALA A 387 -38.47 50.22 -44.40
CA ALA A 387 -39.94 50.09 -44.38
C ALA A 387 -40.60 51.17 -43.51
N ALA A 388 -40.03 51.49 -42.35
CA ALA A 388 -40.50 52.54 -41.45
C ALA A 388 -40.42 53.94 -42.08
N SER A 389 -39.46 54.18 -42.98
CA SER A 389 -39.35 55.44 -43.75
C SER A 389 -40.49 55.65 -44.75
N LYS A 390 -41.21 54.59 -45.16
CA LYS A 390 -42.33 54.67 -46.12
C LYS A 390 -43.72 54.73 -45.48
N SER A 391 -43.86 54.51 -44.17
CA SER A 391 -45.16 54.48 -43.48
C SER A 391 -45.34 55.58 -42.43
N ALA A 392 -44.77 56.77 -42.66
CA ALA A 392 -44.79 57.89 -41.73
C ALA A 392 -46.18 58.55 -41.53
N ASP A 393 -47.27 57.92 -41.97
CA ASP A 393 -48.61 58.52 -41.90
C ASP A 393 -49.69 57.45 -41.60
N SER A 394 -49.53 56.66 -40.53
CA SER A 394 -50.67 56.07 -39.79
C SER A 394 -50.23 55.30 -38.54
N THR A 395 -50.87 55.66 -37.43
CA THR A 395 -51.19 54.84 -36.23
C THR A 395 -50.07 54.38 -35.30
N GLN A 396 -50.08 55.05 -34.14
CA GLN A 396 -49.14 55.04 -33.02
C GLN A 396 -49.32 53.89 -31.99
N ALA A 397 -49.95 52.77 -32.36
CA ALA A 397 -50.41 51.77 -31.37
C ALA A 397 -49.82 50.34 -31.50
N ALA A 398 -48.95 50.06 -32.49
CA ALA A 398 -48.47 48.69 -32.76
C ALA A 398 -47.08 48.34 -32.18
N GLY A 399 -46.35 49.29 -31.59
CA GLY A 399 -44.93 49.11 -31.22
C GLY A 399 -44.64 48.25 -29.98
N SER A 400 -45.62 47.94 -29.14
CA SER A 400 -45.36 47.15 -27.92
C SER A 400 -45.19 45.65 -28.21
N ASP A 401 -45.82 45.15 -29.28
CA ASP A 401 -45.88 43.71 -29.57
C ASP A 401 -44.55 43.18 -30.13
N ASP A 402 -43.84 44.00 -30.91
CA ASP A 402 -42.52 43.63 -31.45
C ASP A 402 -41.43 43.63 -30.38
N HIS A 403 -41.55 44.50 -29.37
CA HIS A 403 -40.61 44.49 -28.24
C HIS A 403 -40.77 43.21 -27.39
N ILE A 404 -42.01 42.77 -27.15
CA ILE A 404 -42.29 41.51 -26.43
C ILE A 404 -41.76 40.31 -27.23
N LYS A 405 -41.93 40.28 -28.56
CA LYS A 405 -41.38 39.22 -29.41
C LYS A 405 -39.85 39.20 -29.41
N LEU A 406 -39.20 40.37 -29.46
CA LEU A 406 -37.74 40.47 -29.40
C LEU A 406 -37.21 39.99 -28.03
N GLN A 407 -37.86 40.41 -26.94
CA GLN A 407 -37.52 39.98 -25.58
C GLN A 407 -37.68 38.46 -25.42
N ALA A 408 -38.77 37.89 -25.93
CA ALA A 408 -39.01 36.44 -25.91
C ALA A 408 -37.92 35.68 -26.70
N ARG A 409 -37.55 36.18 -27.88
CA ARG A 409 -36.46 35.57 -28.69
C ARG A 409 -35.09 35.68 -28.01
N MET A 410 -34.83 36.76 -27.27
CA MET A 410 -33.59 36.92 -26.50
C MET A 410 -33.52 35.91 -25.34
N ASN A 411 -34.63 35.72 -24.62
CA ASN A 411 -34.73 34.74 -23.54
C ASN A 411 -34.60 33.29 -24.08
N GLU A 412 -35.23 33.00 -25.23
CA GLU A 412 -35.10 31.72 -25.93
C GLU A 412 -33.64 31.43 -26.29
N LEU A 413 -32.92 32.40 -26.86
CA LEU A 413 -31.49 32.25 -27.20
C LEU A 413 -30.61 32.07 -25.94
N GLN A 414 -30.90 32.78 -24.85
CA GLN A 414 -30.22 32.56 -23.57
C GLN A 414 -30.47 31.15 -23.03
N ALA A 415 -31.69 30.64 -23.11
CA ALA A 415 -32.02 29.28 -22.69
C ALA A 415 -31.32 28.22 -23.57
N GLN A 416 -31.27 28.43 -24.89
CA GLN A 416 -30.55 27.56 -25.81
C GLN A 416 -29.03 27.54 -25.52
N LEU A 417 -28.44 28.70 -25.22
CA LEU A 417 -27.03 28.79 -24.82
C LEU A 417 -26.77 28.06 -23.50
N ALA A 418 -27.63 28.25 -22.49
CA ALA A 418 -27.52 27.58 -21.20
C ALA A 418 -27.62 26.05 -21.34
N ASN A 419 -28.58 25.55 -22.10
CA ASN A 419 -28.74 24.12 -22.37
C ASN A 419 -27.55 23.55 -23.16
N ALA A 420 -27.01 24.30 -24.13
CA ALA A 420 -25.84 23.86 -24.89
C ALA A 420 -24.58 23.79 -24.01
N LEU A 421 -24.39 24.74 -23.09
CA LEU A 421 -23.30 24.73 -22.12
C LEU A 421 -23.44 23.58 -21.12
N ALA A 422 -24.63 23.39 -20.54
CA ALA A 422 -24.90 22.28 -19.62
C ALA A 422 -24.66 20.92 -20.30
N GLY A 423 -25.11 20.74 -21.55
CA GLY A 423 -24.88 19.51 -22.31
C GLY A 423 -23.43 19.32 -22.77
N ALA A 424 -22.64 20.39 -22.91
CA ALA A 424 -21.20 20.30 -23.16
C ALA A 424 -20.44 19.90 -21.88
N GLU A 425 -20.80 20.49 -20.74
CA GLU A 425 -20.22 20.20 -19.44
C GLU A 425 -20.53 18.77 -18.98
N SER A 426 -21.77 18.31 -19.13
CA SER A 426 -22.16 16.92 -18.82
C SER A 426 -21.35 15.90 -19.63
N ARG A 427 -21.16 16.10 -20.94
CA ARG A 427 -20.31 15.23 -21.77
C ARG A 427 -18.83 15.30 -21.38
N ALA A 428 -18.35 16.46 -20.95
CA ALA A 428 -16.98 16.60 -20.47
C ALA A 428 -16.77 15.80 -19.16
N ARG A 429 -17.72 15.88 -18.22
CA ARG A 429 -17.70 15.06 -16.99
C ARG A 429 -17.74 13.57 -17.31
N GLU A 430 -18.67 13.13 -18.15
CA GLU A 430 -18.77 11.72 -18.56
C GLU A 430 -17.47 11.22 -19.22
N SER A 431 -16.83 12.04 -20.06
CA SER A 431 -15.55 11.66 -20.68
C SER A 431 -14.39 11.59 -19.68
N TYR A 432 -14.41 12.44 -18.65
CA TYR A 432 -13.41 12.46 -17.59
C TYR A 432 -13.57 11.25 -16.66
N GLU A 433 -14.80 10.95 -16.26
CA GLU A 433 -15.14 9.78 -15.44
C GLU A 433 -14.77 8.47 -16.15
N LYS A 434 -15.11 8.33 -17.44
CA LYS A 434 -14.65 7.21 -18.27
C LYS A 434 -13.13 7.12 -18.36
N GLY A 435 -12.43 8.26 -18.40
CA GLY A 435 -10.97 8.32 -18.39
C GLY A 435 -10.38 7.80 -17.08
N ILE A 436 -10.99 8.15 -15.94
CA ILE A 436 -10.59 7.66 -14.62
C ILE A 436 -10.84 6.15 -14.51
N GLU A 437 -12.02 5.67 -14.91
CA GLU A 437 -12.33 4.24 -14.88
C GLU A 437 -11.38 3.43 -15.75
N ALA A 438 -11.09 3.90 -16.97
CA ALA A 438 -10.12 3.26 -17.86
C ALA A 438 -8.71 3.26 -17.25
N GLY A 439 -8.29 4.37 -16.63
CA GLY A 439 -7.01 4.47 -15.94
C GLY A 439 -6.91 3.51 -14.74
N LYS A 440 -7.99 3.37 -13.97
CA LYS A 440 -8.06 2.43 -12.84
C LYS A 440 -7.96 0.98 -13.31
N ALA A 441 -8.69 0.61 -14.38
CA ALA A 441 -8.62 -0.73 -14.96
C ALA A 441 -7.22 -1.07 -15.49
N ASP A 442 -6.55 -0.10 -16.15
CA ASP A 442 -5.18 -0.29 -16.66
C ASP A 442 -4.15 -0.42 -15.52
N ALA A 443 -4.31 0.38 -14.45
CA ALA A 443 -3.47 0.27 -13.26
C ALA A 443 -3.65 -1.08 -12.54
N GLU A 444 -4.88 -1.55 -12.37
CA GLU A 444 -5.18 -2.86 -11.79
C GLU A 444 -4.63 -4.01 -12.65
N GLN A 445 -4.73 -3.89 -13.98
CA GLN A 445 -4.16 -4.85 -14.90
C GLN A 445 -2.62 -4.91 -14.79
N ARG A 446 -1.92 -3.77 -14.67
CA ARG A 446 -0.47 -3.76 -14.42
C ARG A 446 -0.12 -4.39 -13.08
N ALA A 447 -0.81 -4.03 -12.00
CA ALA A 447 -0.57 -4.61 -10.70
C ALA A 447 -0.78 -6.14 -10.69
N LYS A 448 -1.73 -6.65 -11.47
CA LYS A 448 -1.91 -8.08 -11.68
C LYS A 448 -0.73 -8.71 -12.44
N GLN A 449 -0.27 -8.09 -13.53
CA GLN A 449 0.88 -8.57 -14.28
C GLN A 449 2.16 -8.59 -13.45
N GLU A 450 2.39 -7.56 -12.62
CA GLU A 450 3.54 -7.49 -11.71
C GLU A 450 3.50 -8.58 -10.65
N ARG A 451 2.32 -8.86 -10.06
CA ARG A 451 2.15 -9.99 -9.12
C ARG A 451 2.39 -11.34 -9.79
N ASP A 452 1.84 -11.57 -10.98
CA ASP A 452 2.05 -12.81 -11.72
C ASP A 452 3.54 -12.98 -12.08
N GLN A 453 4.22 -11.89 -12.44
CA GLN A 453 5.66 -11.89 -12.70
C GLN A 453 6.47 -12.22 -11.43
N ALA A 454 6.20 -11.54 -10.32
CA ALA A 454 6.86 -11.78 -9.04
C ALA A 454 6.67 -13.23 -8.56
N PHE A 455 5.47 -13.79 -8.75
CA PHE A 455 5.19 -15.18 -8.44
C PHE A 455 6.03 -16.14 -9.30
N GLN A 456 6.13 -15.91 -10.61
CA GLN A 456 6.97 -16.74 -11.51
C GLN A 456 8.46 -16.64 -11.15
N GLU A 457 8.95 -15.45 -10.82
CA GLU A 457 10.32 -15.23 -10.37
C GLU A 457 10.59 -15.95 -9.04
N GLY A 458 9.68 -15.83 -8.07
CA GLY A 458 9.76 -16.57 -6.80
C GLY A 458 9.74 -18.08 -6.99
N TYR A 459 8.84 -18.60 -7.83
CA TYR A 459 8.73 -20.02 -8.15
C TYR A 459 10.00 -20.57 -8.82
N THR A 460 10.55 -19.83 -9.80
CA THR A 460 11.80 -20.23 -10.46
C THR A 460 12.99 -20.20 -9.51
N LYS A 461 13.07 -19.19 -8.63
CA LYS A 461 14.10 -19.10 -7.59
C LYS A 461 14.02 -20.28 -6.61
N ALA A 462 12.86 -20.54 -6.02
CA ALA A 462 12.65 -21.66 -5.10
C ALA A 462 12.99 -23.02 -5.75
N LYS A 463 12.61 -23.19 -7.02
CA LYS A 463 12.96 -24.38 -7.81
C LYS A 463 14.47 -24.54 -8.00
N THR A 464 15.20 -23.44 -8.23
CA THR A 464 16.66 -23.50 -8.34
C THR A 464 17.34 -23.80 -7.00
N GLU A 465 16.81 -23.25 -5.91
CA GLU A 465 17.30 -23.47 -4.55
C GLU A 465 17.14 -24.93 -4.13
N ALA A 466 15.93 -25.49 -4.26
CA ALA A 466 15.66 -26.90 -4.00
C ALA A 466 16.55 -27.84 -4.86
N LYS A 467 16.84 -27.46 -6.12
CA LYS A 467 17.75 -28.21 -6.98
C LYS A 467 19.20 -28.15 -6.49
N CYS A 468 19.65 -27.01 -5.96
CA CYS A 468 20.96 -26.87 -5.34
C CYS A 468 21.07 -27.70 -4.05
N GLU A 469 20.07 -27.64 -3.17
CA GLU A 469 20.01 -28.44 -1.94
C GLU A 469 20.04 -29.94 -2.23
N MET A 470 19.24 -30.41 -3.19
CA MET A 470 19.31 -31.79 -3.67
C MET A 470 20.71 -32.17 -4.19
N GLY A 471 21.43 -31.22 -4.79
CA GLY A 471 22.81 -31.40 -5.23
C GLY A 471 23.77 -31.62 -4.06
N VAL A 472 23.63 -30.81 -3.01
CA VAL A 472 24.41 -30.93 -1.76
C VAL A 472 24.14 -32.28 -1.08
N LEU A 473 22.87 -32.63 -0.86
CA LEU A 473 22.49 -33.91 -0.25
C LEU A 473 23.00 -35.11 -1.06
N ARG A 474 22.98 -35.03 -2.39
CA ARG A 474 23.54 -36.08 -3.26
C ARG A 474 25.06 -36.20 -3.10
N ALA A 475 25.77 -35.09 -2.93
CA ALA A 475 27.21 -35.09 -2.69
C ALA A 475 27.54 -35.69 -1.31
N GLU A 476 26.81 -35.31 -0.27
CA GLU A 476 26.96 -35.85 1.08
C GLU A 476 26.72 -37.37 1.12
N LEU A 477 25.63 -37.86 0.52
CA LEU A 477 25.38 -39.29 0.38
C LEU A 477 26.50 -40.01 -0.38
N GLY A 478 27.10 -39.37 -1.38
CA GLY A 478 28.28 -39.89 -2.08
C GLY A 478 29.50 -40.03 -1.17
N MET A 479 29.75 -39.05 -0.30
CA MET A 479 30.84 -39.11 0.69
C MET A 479 30.60 -40.21 1.73
N PHE A 480 29.38 -40.34 2.26
CA PHE A 480 29.03 -41.41 3.18
C PHE A 480 29.21 -42.80 2.55
N ARG A 481 28.82 -42.96 1.28
CA ARG A 481 29.03 -44.23 0.56
C ARG A 481 30.51 -44.55 0.41
N ALA A 482 31.34 -43.58 -0.01
CA ALA A 482 32.78 -43.77 -0.13
C ALA A 482 33.43 -44.10 1.23
N PHE A 483 32.98 -43.46 2.31
CA PHE A 483 33.43 -43.76 3.67
C PHE A 483 33.08 -45.20 4.08
N HIS A 484 31.83 -45.63 3.85
CA HIS A 484 31.40 -47.00 4.14
C HIS A 484 32.16 -48.05 3.32
N GLU A 485 32.39 -47.81 2.03
CA GLU A 485 33.18 -48.70 1.18
C GLU A 485 34.63 -48.80 1.67
N SER A 486 35.23 -47.68 2.09
CA SER A 486 36.57 -47.69 2.70
C SER A 486 36.59 -48.47 4.02
N ALA A 487 35.59 -48.28 4.89
CA ALA A 487 35.49 -48.99 6.16
C ALA A 487 35.30 -50.51 5.96
N ALA A 488 34.47 -50.91 4.99
CA ALA A 488 34.30 -52.31 4.61
C ALA A 488 35.61 -52.92 4.09
N HIS A 489 36.36 -52.22 3.23
CA HIS A 489 37.66 -52.68 2.73
C HIS A 489 38.69 -52.84 3.86
N CYS A 490 38.69 -51.96 4.86
CA CYS A 490 39.54 -52.10 6.05
C CYS A 490 39.16 -53.33 6.89
N ALA A 491 37.87 -53.62 7.07
CA ALA A 491 37.41 -54.78 7.82
C ALA A 491 37.85 -56.11 7.16
N ASP A 492 37.79 -56.20 5.84
CA ASP A 492 38.21 -57.40 5.10
C ASP A 492 39.71 -57.72 5.23
N HIS A 493 40.55 -56.72 5.52
CA HIS A 493 42.00 -56.93 5.73
C HIS A 493 42.36 -57.38 7.16
N VAL A 494 41.46 -57.22 8.14
CA VAL A 494 41.74 -57.56 9.55
C VAL A 494 41.41 -59.04 9.88
N GLY A 495 40.59 -59.70 9.05
CA GLY A 495 40.17 -61.09 9.28
C GLY A 495 41.10 -62.20 8.75
N GLY A 496 42.19 -61.86 8.04
CA GLY A 496 42.97 -62.85 7.27
C GLY A 496 44.13 -63.55 8.00
N ASP A 497 44.80 -62.89 8.95
CA ASP A 497 46.11 -63.33 9.46
C ASP A 497 46.22 -63.40 11.01
N THR A 498 45.11 -63.67 11.72
CA THR A 498 45.10 -63.66 13.21
C THR A 498 45.15 -65.05 13.87
N GLU A 499 45.32 -66.15 13.12
CA GLU A 499 45.44 -67.50 13.73
C GLU A 499 46.82 -67.81 14.38
N GLY A 500 47.74 -66.84 14.49
CA GLY A 500 49.12 -67.12 14.91
C GLY A 500 49.73 -66.32 16.07
N LEU A 501 49.02 -65.37 16.68
CA LEU A 501 49.66 -64.39 17.58
C LEU A 501 48.86 -64.04 18.84
N LEU A 502 48.24 -65.06 19.46
CA LEU A 502 47.65 -64.95 20.80
C LEU A 502 48.44 -65.82 21.79
N ASP A 503 49.67 -65.41 22.09
CA ASP A 503 50.27 -65.73 23.39
C ASP A 503 51.27 -64.64 23.73
N ASP A 504 51.22 -64.20 25.00
CA ASP A 504 52.09 -63.23 25.66
C ASP A 504 51.80 -61.72 25.50
N SER A 505 51.36 -61.16 26.64
CA SER A 505 51.53 -59.77 27.09
C SER A 505 50.44 -58.75 26.75
N LEU A 506 49.34 -58.79 27.52
CA LEU A 506 48.27 -57.78 27.54
C LEU A 506 48.34 -56.85 28.76
N ASP A 507 49.37 -56.95 29.60
CA ASP A 507 49.46 -56.21 30.87
C ASP A 507 50.30 -54.91 30.83
N ASP A 508 50.90 -54.55 29.68
CA ASP A 508 51.89 -53.45 29.64
C ASP A 508 51.60 -52.31 28.63
N ILE A 509 50.34 -52.11 28.23
CA ILE A 509 49.95 -50.89 27.51
C ILE A 509 49.52 -49.83 28.53
N SER A 510 50.53 -49.26 29.20
CA SER A 510 50.36 -47.98 29.89
C SER A 510 50.05 -46.91 28.85
N LEU A 511 48.80 -46.42 28.84
CA LEU A 511 48.40 -45.19 28.18
C LEU A 511 49.19 -44.02 28.78
N ALA A 512 50.35 -43.74 28.22
CA ALA A 512 51.01 -42.46 28.35
C ALA A 512 50.32 -41.48 27.39
N ASP A 513 50.09 -40.27 27.91
CA ASP A 513 49.48 -39.11 27.26
C ASP A 513 47.96 -39.14 27.10
N GLY A 514 47.30 -38.57 28.13
CA GLY A 514 45.88 -38.24 28.14
C GLY A 514 45.50 -37.17 27.12
N GLN A 515 45.54 -37.51 25.83
CA GLN A 515 44.76 -36.80 24.83
C GLN A 515 43.33 -37.34 24.82
N PRO A 516 42.30 -36.48 25.04
CA PRO A 516 40.92 -36.90 24.86
C PRO A 516 40.70 -37.28 23.40
N LEU A 517 40.26 -38.51 23.16
CA LEU A 517 39.79 -38.97 21.87
C LEU A 517 38.51 -38.19 21.52
N CYS A 518 38.68 -37.07 20.81
CA CYS A 518 37.56 -36.34 20.23
C CYS A 518 36.86 -37.22 19.19
N SER A 519 35.62 -37.58 19.48
CA SER A 519 34.72 -38.27 18.56
C SER A 519 34.51 -37.40 17.30
N PRO A 520 34.64 -37.92 16.06
CA PRO A 520 34.57 -37.09 14.85
C PRO A 520 33.16 -36.61 14.45
N THR A 521 32.12 -36.83 15.26
CA THR A 521 30.72 -36.70 14.83
C THR A 521 29.94 -35.54 15.42
N SER A 522 30.58 -34.57 16.09
CA SER A 522 29.88 -33.37 16.61
C SER A 522 30.39 -32.09 15.97
N SER A 523 30.02 -31.87 14.71
CA SER A 523 30.13 -30.58 14.03
C SER A 523 28.74 -29.95 13.88
N ILE A 524 28.03 -29.73 15.00
CA ILE A 524 26.96 -28.74 15.05
C ILE A 524 27.64 -27.42 15.37
N SER A 525 27.81 -26.61 14.32
CA SER A 525 28.34 -25.25 14.39
C SER A 525 27.35 -24.37 15.15
N ILE A 526 27.59 -24.15 16.44
CA ILE A 526 26.94 -23.08 17.20
C ILE A 526 27.65 -21.79 16.80
N PHE A 527 27.04 -21.04 15.88
CA PHE A 527 27.38 -19.64 15.64
C PHE A 527 27.01 -18.84 16.89
N THR A 528 27.95 -18.67 17.82
CA THR A 528 27.88 -17.56 18.78
C THR A 528 28.35 -16.31 18.04
N ASP A 529 27.38 -15.50 17.62
CA ASP A 529 27.60 -14.11 17.22
C ASP A 529 28.13 -13.33 18.43
N ASN A 530 29.45 -13.22 18.51
CA ASN A 530 30.14 -12.36 19.46
C ASN A 530 30.64 -11.13 18.68
N GLY A 531 29.69 -10.30 18.25
CA GLY A 531 29.92 -8.98 17.69
C GLY A 531 30.48 -8.01 18.73
N LYS A 532 31.80 -8.08 18.97
CA LYS A 532 32.58 -6.95 19.50
C LYS A 532 32.58 -5.85 18.45
N ASN A 533 31.66 -4.89 18.60
CA ASN A 533 31.72 -3.62 17.90
C ASN A 533 32.59 -2.65 18.72
N ASP A 534 33.90 -2.65 18.42
CA ASP A 534 34.80 -1.56 18.80
C ASP A 534 34.52 -0.35 17.89
N PHE A 535 33.58 0.52 18.29
CA PHE A 535 33.52 1.88 17.77
C PHE A 535 33.81 2.88 18.88
N SER A 536 34.95 3.54 18.68
CA SER A 536 35.52 4.66 19.40
C SER A 536 34.49 5.71 19.84
N SER A 537 34.36 5.84 21.15
CA SER A 537 33.73 6.96 21.83
C SER A 537 34.52 8.25 21.57
N ALA A 538 33.91 9.20 20.86
CA ALA A 538 34.29 10.61 20.89
C ALA A 538 33.06 11.47 21.20
N GLU A 539 33.17 12.20 22.30
CA GLU A 539 32.50 13.45 22.63
C GLU A 539 30.98 13.47 22.90
N ILE A 540 30.70 13.50 24.19
CA ILE A 540 29.53 14.10 24.85
C ILE A 540 29.37 15.56 24.36
N PRO A 541 28.12 16.06 24.20
CA PRO A 541 27.66 17.00 25.20
C PRO A 541 26.29 16.63 25.79
N LYS A 542 26.22 16.88 27.10
CA LYS A 542 25.04 16.86 27.96
C LYS A 542 23.99 17.86 27.49
N SER A 543 22.72 17.47 27.51
CA SER A 543 21.59 18.36 27.84
C SER A 543 20.35 17.50 28.15
N THR A 544 19.93 17.44 29.42
CA THR A 544 18.63 17.98 29.91
C THR A 544 17.47 17.16 29.32
N ASP A 545 16.98 16.11 29.98
CA ASP A 545 16.05 16.17 31.12
C ASP A 545 14.98 17.25 30.93
N ASP A 546 13.97 16.92 30.12
CA ASP A 546 12.66 17.59 30.09
C ASP A 546 11.61 16.60 29.57
N TRP A 547 11.26 15.62 30.41
CA TRP A 547 10.05 14.80 30.23
C TRP A 547 9.07 15.18 31.33
N GLY A 548 8.52 16.39 31.19
CA GLY A 548 7.31 16.83 31.85
C GLY A 548 6.26 17.12 30.79
N GLU A 549 5.09 16.49 30.96
CA GLU A 549 3.90 16.57 30.09
C GLU A 549 4.06 15.84 28.75
N TRP A 550 3.41 14.69 28.61
CA TRP A 550 2.34 14.38 27.64
C TRP A 550 1.81 12.98 27.94
#